data_AF-A0A0C9Y925-F1
#
_entry.id   AF-A0A0C9Y925-F1
#
_cell.length_a   1.000
_cell.length_b   1.000
_cell.length_c   1.000
_cell.angle_alpha   90.00
_cell.angle_beta   90.00
_cell.angle_gamma   90.00
#
_symmetry.space_group_name_H-M   'P 1'
#
loop_
_entity.id
_entity.type
_entity.pdbx_description
1 polymer ?
#
loop_
_entity_poly.entity_id
_entity_poly.type
_entity_poly.pdbx_seq_one_letter_code
_entity_poly.pdbx_strand_id
1 'polypeptide(L)'
;MDSPTKAKLDLLRLYLKNLPNSIPFVDPGGMSQYGFDFFLVDDEDMADKGPVGAINCQLEIWLGHWNNGPILFMEQGPSLCKLTDLFKEWFRGLSSDPEIPILHKWLDDLITAAEYAYSSTNTKLPEVMLDQAINAPLADIPVIRHTKRPWLGKSDTKLLKWGCANTSPAAPRVQALLLERK
;
A
#
# COMPACT_ATOMS: atom_id res chain seq x y z
N MET A 1 12.08 10.82 9.95
CA MET A 1 11.56 9.45 10.05
C MET A 1 12.21 8.76 11.23
N ASP A 2 11.40 8.21 12.12
CA ASP A 2 11.84 7.47 13.30
C ASP A 2 12.27 6.02 12.98
N SER A 3 12.96 5.39 13.93
CA SER A 3 13.48 4.02 13.80
C SER A 3 12.38 2.96 13.61
N PRO A 4 11.27 2.97 14.39
CA PRO A 4 10.15 2.03 14.17
C PRO A 4 9.57 2.07 12.76
N THR A 5 9.33 3.27 12.22
CA THR A 5 8.79 3.45 10.86
C THR A 5 9.74 2.93 9.80
N LYS A 6 11.04 3.17 9.97
CA LYS A 6 12.07 2.63 9.08
C LYS A 6 12.05 1.10 9.06
N ALA A 7 11.99 0.46 10.23
CA ALA A 7 11.96 -1.00 10.34
C ALA A 7 10.72 -1.61 9.66
N LYS A 8 9.55 -0.96 9.80
CA LYS A 8 8.32 -1.36 9.09
C LYS A 8 8.45 -1.24 7.58
N LEU A 9 9.11 -0.19 7.06
CA LEU A 9 9.35 -0.05 5.62
C LEU A 9 10.31 -1.11 5.09
N ASP A 10 11.38 -1.40 5.83
CA ASP A 10 12.33 -2.45 5.46
C ASP A 10 11.64 -3.83 5.45
N LEU A 11 10.74 -4.09 6.42
CA LEU A 11 9.90 -5.28 6.48
C LEU A 11 8.96 -5.38 5.27
N LEU A 12 8.19 -4.31 4.99
CA LEU A 12 7.28 -4.29 3.85
C LEU A 12 8.04 -4.54 2.55
N ARG A 13 9.20 -3.90 2.38
CA ARG A 13 10.06 -4.11 1.20
C ARG A 13 10.53 -5.54 1.05
N LEU A 14 10.91 -6.19 2.14
CA LEU A 14 11.28 -7.60 2.13
C LEU A 14 10.10 -8.48 1.69
N TYR A 15 8.92 -8.24 2.24
CA TYR A 15 7.72 -9.00 1.91
C TYR A 15 7.27 -8.82 0.46
N LEU A 16 7.19 -7.57 -0.03
CA LEU A 16 6.77 -7.28 -1.40
C LEU A 16 7.72 -7.87 -2.45
N LYS A 17 9.02 -7.95 -2.16
CA LYS A 17 10.02 -8.56 -3.05
C LYS A 17 9.93 -10.08 -3.15
N ASN A 18 9.31 -10.74 -2.17
CA ASN A 18 9.32 -12.20 -2.05
C ASN A 18 7.90 -12.78 -1.99
N LEU A 19 6.89 -12.02 -2.44
CA LEU A 19 5.50 -12.45 -2.41
C LEU A 19 5.34 -13.85 -3.03
N PRO A 20 4.37 -14.67 -2.57
CA PRO A 20 4.22 -16.03 -3.07
C PRO A 20 3.92 -16.09 -4.57
N ASN A 21 4.57 -17.00 -5.29
CA ASN A 21 4.45 -17.18 -6.75
C ASN A 21 3.03 -17.45 -7.29
N SER A 22 2.04 -17.65 -6.41
CA SER A 22 0.62 -17.68 -6.78
C SER A 22 0.09 -16.31 -7.20
N ILE A 23 0.71 -15.22 -6.75
CA ILE A 23 0.43 -13.86 -7.22
C ILE A 23 1.26 -13.64 -8.50
N PRO A 24 0.65 -13.25 -9.62
CA PRO A 24 1.36 -13.04 -10.89
C PRO A 24 2.50 -12.04 -10.77
N PHE A 25 3.67 -12.35 -11.33
CA PHE A 25 4.79 -11.42 -11.43
C PHE A 25 4.71 -10.62 -12.72
N VAL A 26 4.86 -9.29 -12.62
CA VAL A 26 4.94 -8.39 -13.76
C VAL A 26 6.36 -7.83 -13.89
N ASP A 27 6.97 -8.11 -15.04
CA ASP A 27 8.32 -7.64 -15.37
C ASP A 27 8.41 -6.11 -15.47
N PRO A 28 9.61 -5.53 -15.26
CA PRO A 28 9.86 -4.13 -15.58
C PRO A 28 9.50 -3.84 -17.05
N GLY A 29 8.59 -2.88 -17.27
CA GLY A 29 8.09 -2.53 -18.61
C GLY A 29 6.87 -3.34 -19.08
N GLY A 30 6.40 -4.29 -18.27
CA GLY A 30 5.09 -4.93 -18.46
C GLY A 30 3.92 -3.99 -18.13
N MET A 31 2.70 -4.39 -18.53
CA MET A 31 1.48 -3.67 -18.17
C MET A 31 1.08 -4.01 -16.73
N SER A 32 1.69 -3.29 -15.79
CA SER A 32 1.35 -3.29 -14.37
C SER A 32 -0.05 -2.75 -14.16
N GLN A 33 -0.87 -3.42 -13.35
CA GLN A 33 -2.14 -2.89 -12.86
C GLN A 33 -1.92 -1.77 -11.84
N TYR A 34 -0.76 -1.73 -11.19
CA TYR A 34 -0.38 -0.63 -10.33
C TYR A 34 0.32 0.49 -11.09
N GLY A 35 -0.13 1.73 -10.90
CA GLY A 35 0.46 2.94 -11.48
C GLY A 35 1.52 3.64 -10.62
N PHE A 36 2.14 2.95 -9.65
CA PHE A 36 3.08 3.59 -8.70
C PHE A 36 4.35 4.14 -9.36
N ASP A 37 4.70 3.68 -10.57
CA ASP A 37 5.77 4.26 -11.38
C ASP A 37 5.53 5.73 -11.73
N PHE A 38 4.26 6.13 -11.83
CA PHE A 38 3.80 7.46 -12.22
C PHE A 38 2.86 8.02 -11.15
N PHE A 39 3.19 7.77 -9.88
CA PHE A 39 2.37 8.24 -8.77
C PHE A 39 2.27 9.77 -8.81
N LEU A 40 1.07 10.25 -9.10
CA LEU A 40 0.71 11.66 -9.13
C LEU A 40 -0.53 11.83 -8.28
N VAL A 41 -0.58 12.98 -7.62
CA VAL A 41 -1.71 13.41 -6.82
C VAL A 41 -2.31 14.62 -7.53
N ASP A 42 -3.63 14.65 -7.65
CA ASP A 42 -4.34 15.74 -8.33
C ASP A 42 -4.23 17.04 -7.52
N ASP A 43 -4.00 18.17 -8.19
CA ASP A 43 -3.90 19.49 -7.55
C ASP A 43 -5.20 19.89 -6.84
N GLU A 44 -6.36 19.48 -7.36
CA GLU A 44 -7.66 19.68 -6.72
C GLU A 44 -7.76 18.87 -5.42
N ASP A 45 -7.35 17.60 -5.44
CA ASP A 45 -7.33 16.76 -4.24
C ASP A 45 -6.34 17.29 -3.20
N MET A 46 -5.18 17.80 -3.64
CA MET A 46 -4.20 18.45 -2.77
C MET A 46 -4.78 19.71 -2.09
N ALA A 47 -5.56 20.51 -2.83
CA ALA A 47 -6.19 21.71 -2.31
C ALA A 47 -7.34 21.40 -1.32
N ASP A 48 -8.17 20.42 -1.66
CA ASP A 48 -9.38 20.09 -0.89
C ASP A 48 -9.10 19.20 0.32
N LYS A 49 -8.19 18.23 0.18
CA LYS A 49 -7.94 17.16 1.17
C LYS A 49 -6.58 17.29 1.84
N GLY A 50 -5.72 18.19 1.36
CA GLY A 50 -4.34 18.30 1.81
C GLY A 50 -3.45 17.15 1.31
N PRO A 51 -2.13 17.21 1.58
CA PRO A 51 -1.16 16.26 1.03
C PRO A 51 -1.44 14.80 1.40
N VAL A 52 -1.71 14.55 2.68
CA VAL A 52 -1.97 13.18 3.15
C VAL A 52 -3.33 12.67 2.67
N GLY A 53 -4.38 13.49 2.72
CA GLY A 53 -5.71 13.11 2.23
C GLY A 53 -5.73 12.79 0.74
N ALA A 54 -4.94 13.52 -0.05
CA ALA A 54 -4.81 13.31 -1.48
C ALA A 54 -3.99 12.03 -1.80
N ILE A 55 -2.92 11.75 -1.05
CA ILE A 55 -2.22 10.45 -1.10
C ILE A 55 -3.17 9.29 -0.72
N ASN A 56 -3.96 9.46 0.33
CA ASN A 56 -4.93 8.45 0.77
C ASN A 56 -5.93 8.11 -0.35
N CYS A 57 -6.48 9.14 -1.01
CA CYS A 57 -7.39 8.96 -2.15
C CYS A 57 -6.74 8.12 -3.27
N GLN A 58 -5.49 8.44 -3.61
CA GLN A 58 -4.77 7.71 -4.65
C GLN A 58 -4.45 6.26 -4.25
N LEU A 59 -4.12 6.01 -2.97
CA LEU A 59 -3.93 4.65 -2.46
C LEU A 59 -5.24 3.84 -2.53
N GLU A 60 -6.38 4.45 -2.20
CA GLU A 60 -7.69 3.78 -2.32
C GLU A 60 -8.04 3.41 -3.76
N ILE A 61 -7.64 4.22 -4.76
CA ILE A 61 -7.84 3.93 -6.18
C ILE A 61 -7.06 2.68 -6.61
N TRP A 62 -5.80 2.54 -6.20
CA TRP A 62 -4.93 1.43 -6.64
C TRP A 62 -5.07 0.17 -5.81
N LEU A 63 -5.27 0.30 -4.49
CA LEU A 63 -5.26 -0.82 -3.54
C LEU A 63 -6.67 -1.22 -3.08
N GLY A 64 -7.68 -0.45 -3.47
CA GLY A 64 -9.05 -0.59 -3.01
C GLY A 64 -9.32 0.17 -1.71
N HIS A 65 -10.60 0.37 -1.40
CA HIS A 65 -10.99 1.04 -0.17
C HIS A 65 -10.65 0.21 1.07
N TRP A 66 -10.12 0.88 2.09
CA TRP A 66 -9.76 0.32 3.40
C TRP A 66 -10.89 -0.43 4.15
N ASN A 67 -12.15 -0.21 3.75
CA ASN A 67 -13.34 -0.75 4.40
C ASN A 67 -13.92 -1.98 3.68
N ASN A 68 -13.35 -2.38 2.55
CA ASN A 68 -13.83 -3.51 1.74
C ASN A 68 -13.14 -4.83 2.07
N GLY A 69 -12.40 -4.90 3.18
CA GLY A 69 -11.68 -6.09 3.63
C GLY A 69 -10.17 -5.92 3.57
N PRO A 70 -9.41 -7.02 3.72
CA PRO A 70 -7.95 -6.96 3.63
C PRO A 70 -7.53 -6.54 2.22
N ILE A 71 -6.45 -5.76 2.13
CA ILE A 71 -5.80 -5.47 0.84
C ILE A 71 -5.34 -6.80 0.23
N LEU A 72 -5.66 -7.02 -1.04
CA LEU A 72 -5.23 -8.18 -1.80
C LEU A 72 -4.27 -7.73 -2.91
N PHE A 73 -3.05 -8.26 -2.90
CA PHE A 73 -2.10 -8.00 -3.97
C PHE A 73 -2.48 -8.79 -5.22
N MET A 74 -2.74 -8.06 -6.31
CA MET A 74 -3.18 -8.64 -7.58
C MET A 74 -1.99 -9.03 -8.47
N GLU A 75 -0.84 -8.44 -8.23
CA GLU A 75 0.42 -8.69 -8.92
C GLU A 75 1.61 -8.42 -8.00
N GLN A 76 2.76 -8.93 -8.38
CA GLN A 76 4.06 -8.62 -7.81
C GLN A 76 4.92 -7.91 -8.85
N GLY A 77 5.98 -7.26 -8.39
CA GLY A 77 7.00 -6.75 -9.29
C GLY A 77 7.53 -5.39 -8.87
N PRO A 78 8.30 -4.76 -9.77
CA PRO A 78 8.95 -3.48 -9.49
C PRO A 78 7.97 -2.35 -9.14
N SER A 79 6.83 -2.26 -9.84
CA SER A 79 5.82 -1.21 -9.60
C SER A 79 5.29 -1.28 -8.17
N LEU A 80 4.87 -2.45 -7.70
CA LEU A 80 4.42 -2.63 -6.32
C LEU A 80 5.55 -2.34 -5.30
N CYS A 81 6.79 -2.75 -5.60
CA CYS A 81 7.93 -2.47 -4.72
C CYS A 81 8.22 -0.97 -4.55
N LYS A 82 7.93 -0.14 -5.57
CA LYS A 82 8.11 1.33 -5.49
C LYS A 82 7.27 1.97 -4.39
N LEU A 83 6.19 1.32 -3.96
CA LEU A 83 5.36 1.79 -2.86
C LEU A 83 6.21 2.06 -1.59
N THR A 84 7.23 1.23 -1.33
CA THR A 84 8.12 1.42 -0.17
C THR A 84 9.00 2.67 -0.28
N ASP A 85 9.42 3.01 -1.50
CA ASP A 85 10.19 4.24 -1.75
C ASP A 85 9.27 5.47 -1.62
N LEU A 86 8.03 5.38 -2.11
CA LEU A 86 7.02 6.43 -1.96
C LEU A 86 6.70 6.72 -0.48
N PHE A 87 6.43 5.68 0.33
CA PHE A 87 6.21 5.87 1.77
C PHE A 87 7.41 6.52 2.46
N LYS A 88 8.63 6.12 2.10
CA LYS A 88 9.85 6.74 2.64
C LYS A 88 9.93 8.23 2.32
N GLU A 89 9.54 8.63 1.12
CA GLU A 89 9.47 10.04 0.72
C GLU A 89 8.38 10.79 1.49
N TRP A 90 7.19 10.21 1.60
CA TRP A 90 6.07 10.81 2.32
C TRP A 90 6.35 10.98 3.81
N PHE A 91 6.89 9.97 4.51
CA PHE A 91 7.27 10.12 5.92
C PHE A 91 8.42 11.10 6.15
N ARG A 92 9.20 11.42 5.12
CA ARG A 92 10.24 12.45 5.19
C ARG A 92 9.65 13.85 4.95
N GLY A 93 8.76 13.99 3.97
CA GLY A 93 8.19 15.28 3.57
C GLY A 93 7.02 15.75 4.45
N LEU A 94 6.25 14.81 4.99
CA LEU A 94 4.97 15.06 5.68
C LEU A 94 5.03 14.73 7.17
N SER A 95 6.23 14.65 7.77
CA SER A 95 6.39 14.24 9.18
C SER A 95 5.71 15.18 10.19
N SER A 96 5.42 16.41 9.78
CA SER A 96 4.74 17.42 10.61
C SER A 96 3.26 17.56 10.26
N ASP A 97 2.77 16.80 9.28
CA ASP A 97 1.36 16.81 8.89
C ASP A 97 0.52 16.14 9.98
N PRO A 98 -0.56 16.77 10.48
CA PRO A 98 -1.41 16.19 11.51
C PRO A 98 -2.10 14.87 11.09
N GLU A 99 -2.25 14.64 9.78
CA GLU A 99 -2.87 13.45 9.22
C GLU A 99 -1.87 12.33 8.91
N ILE A 100 -0.57 12.51 9.21
CA ILE A 100 0.46 11.46 9.03
C ILE A 100 0.09 10.08 9.64
N PRO A 101 -0.73 9.95 10.71
CA PRO A 101 -1.20 8.65 11.17
C PRO A 101 -1.95 7.83 10.12
N ILE A 102 -2.56 8.46 9.10
CA ILE A 102 -3.20 7.76 7.97
C ILE A 102 -2.16 6.95 7.17
N LEU A 103 -0.98 7.52 6.91
CA LEU A 103 0.08 6.82 6.20
C LEU A 103 0.67 5.69 7.04
N HIS A 104 0.79 5.87 8.37
CA HIS A 104 1.18 4.77 9.25
C HIS A 104 0.19 3.62 9.22
N LYS A 105 -1.12 3.92 9.16
CA LYS A 105 -2.16 2.90 9.04
C LYS A 105 -2.01 2.13 7.74
N TRP A 106 -1.85 2.81 6.60
CA TRP A 106 -1.61 2.13 5.33
C TRP A 106 -0.39 1.22 5.35
N LEU A 107 0.72 1.67 5.96
CA LEU A 107 1.92 0.84 6.11
C LEU A 107 1.62 -0.45 6.90
N ASP A 108 0.87 -0.35 8.00
CA ASP A 108 0.48 -1.50 8.81
C ASP A 108 -0.49 -2.44 8.08
N ASP A 109 -1.46 -1.87 7.35
CA ASP A 109 -2.42 -2.64 6.56
C ASP A 109 -1.73 -3.37 5.40
N LEU A 110 -0.73 -2.76 4.75
CA LEU A 110 0.07 -3.37 3.69
C LEU A 110 0.97 -4.51 4.21
N ILE A 111 1.56 -4.35 5.39
CA ILE A 111 2.33 -5.44 6.04
C ILE A 111 1.38 -6.60 6.35
N THR A 112 0.22 -6.31 6.95
CA THR A 112 -0.80 -7.32 7.27
C THR A 112 -1.29 -8.05 6.02
N ALA A 113 -1.50 -7.32 4.92
CA ALA A 113 -1.88 -7.88 3.63
C ALA A 113 -0.82 -8.80 3.04
N ALA A 114 0.46 -8.43 3.19
CA ALA A 114 1.55 -9.27 2.72
C ALA A 114 1.63 -10.55 3.55
N GLU A 115 1.56 -10.45 4.88
CA GLU A 115 1.51 -11.60 5.78
C GLU A 115 0.34 -12.55 5.46
N TYR A 116 -0.82 -11.97 5.13
CA TYR A 116 -1.98 -12.72 4.69
C TYR A 116 -1.71 -13.46 3.37
N ALA A 117 -1.04 -12.83 2.40
CA ALA A 117 -0.68 -13.48 1.14
C ALA A 117 0.21 -14.72 1.36
N TYR A 118 1.23 -14.64 2.22
CA TYR A 118 2.04 -15.81 2.59
C TYR A 118 1.21 -16.89 3.31
N SER A 119 0.40 -16.49 4.29
CA SER A 119 -0.43 -17.40 5.07
C SER A 119 -1.46 -18.14 4.20
N SER A 120 -2.07 -17.45 3.24
CA SER A 120 -3.09 -18.01 2.34
C SER A 120 -2.54 -19.07 1.38
N THR A 121 -1.24 -19.04 1.12
CA THR A 121 -0.54 -19.95 0.19
C THR A 121 0.28 -21.01 0.93
N ASN A 122 0.22 -21.05 2.26
CA ASN A 122 1.06 -21.89 3.12
C ASN A 122 2.57 -21.73 2.84
N THR A 123 2.97 -20.54 2.38
CA THR A 123 4.36 -20.16 2.13
C THR A 123 4.93 -19.56 3.42
N LYS A 124 6.18 -19.88 3.77
CA LYS A 124 6.84 -19.29 4.93
C LYS A 124 7.15 -17.82 4.68
N LEU A 125 6.95 -16.98 5.70
CA LEU A 125 7.40 -15.59 5.66
C LEU A 125 8.92 -15.54 5.54
N PRO A 126 9.48 -14.60 4.74
CA PRO A 126 10.90 -14.32 4.75
C PRO A 126 11.31 -13.88 6.17
N GLU A 127 12.23 -14.61 6.80
CA GLU A 127 12.74 -14.23 8.11
C GLU A 127 13.55 -12.93 7.98
N VAL A 128 13.21 -11.95 8.81
CA VAL A 128 14.03 -10.75 8.96
C VAL A 128 15.25 -11.13 9.79
N MET A 129 16.41 -11.29 9.15
CA MET A 129 17.68 -11.26 9.88
C MET A 129 17.91 -9.83 10.39
N LEU A 130 17.31 -9.52 11.55
CA LEU A 130 17.45 -8.23 12.22
C LEU A 130 18.79 -8.19 12.98
N ASP A 131 19.91 -8.30 12.27
CA ASP A 131 21.26 -8.38 12.85
C ASP A 131 21.81 -7.04 13.39
N GLN A 132 20.95 -6.08 13.74
CA GLN A 132 21.37 -4.81 14.36
C GLN A 132 20.39 -4.34 15.45
N ALA A 133 20.23 -5.11 16.53
CA ALA A 133 19.70 -4.59 17.81
C ALA A 133 20.08 -5.40 19.08
N ILE A 134 21.02 -6.36 19.02
CA ILE A 134 21.34 -7.24 20.19
C ILE A 134 22.33 -6.61 21.19
N ASN A 135 22.31 -5.28 21.39
CA ASN A 135 23.02 -4.63 22.50
C ASN A 135 22.14 -3.70 23.34
N ALA A 136 20.81 -3.72 23.15
CA ALA A 136 19.88 -3.09 24.07
C ALA A 136 19.39 -4.11 25.12
N PRO A 137 19.31 -3.75 26.42
CA PRO A 137 18.85 -4.67 27.47
C PRO A 137 17.47 -5.25 27.14
N LEU A 138 17.38 -6.58 27.23
CA LEU A 138 16.26 -7.44 26.82
C LEU A 138 15.03 -7.35 27.75
N ALA A 139 14.62 -6.15 28.17
CA ALA A 139 13.50 -5.96 29.10
C ALA A 139 12.26 -5.29 28.49
N ASP A 140 12.38 -4.50 27.41
CA ASP A 140 11.30 -3.61 26.98
C ASP A 140 10.88 -3.74 25.51
N ILE A 141 11.24 -4.81 24.81
CA ILE A 141 10.61 -5.12 23.51
C ILE A 141 9.32 -5.89 23.83
N PRO A 142 8.12 -5.30 23.67
CA PRO A 142 6.91 -6.10 23.73
C PRO A 142 6.99 -7.08 22.57
N VAL A 143 7.13 -8.35 22.89
CA VAL A 143 6.79 -9.45 21.98
C VAL A 143 5.39 -9.12 21.49
N ILE A 144 5.26 -8.67 20.23
CA ILE A 144 3.96 -8.45 19.61
C ILE A 144 3.38 -9.84 19.37
N ARG A 145 2.85 -10.44 20.45
CA ARG A 145 1.84 -11.47 20.36
C ARG A 145 0.62 -10.73 19.82
N HIS A 146 0.49 -10.69 18.50
CA HIS A 146 -0.79 -10.33 17.88
C HIS A 146 -1.82 -11.29 18.44
N THR A 147 -2.58 -10.83 19.44
CA THR A 147 -3.83 -11.45 19.79
C THR A 147 -4.66 -11.40 18.51
N LYS A 148 -4.94 -12.58 17.96
CA LYS A 148 -5.87 -12.76 16.84
C LYS A 148 -7.13 -11.97 17.18
N ARG A 149 -7.34 -10.80 16.57
CA ARG A 149 -8.65 -10.15 16.65
C ARG A 149 -9.58 -11.00 15.79
N PRO A 150 -10.62 -11.63 16.37
CA PRO A 150 -11.65 -12.26 15.57
C PRO A 150 -12.34 -11.14 14.80
N TRP A 151 -12.51 -11.32 13.49
CA TRP A 151 -13.42 -10.51 12.69
C TRP A 151 -14.83 -10.71 13.25
N LEU A 152 -15.25 -9.84 14.17
CA LEU A 152 -16.60 -9.82 14.69
C LEU A 152 -17.41 -8.87 13.82
N GLY A 153 -18.16 -9.43 12.88
CA GLY A 153 -19.27 -8.72 12.26
C GLY A 153 -20.22 -8.25 13.35
N LYS A 154 -20.41 -6.92 13.42
CA LYS A 154 -21.59 -6.23 13.91
C LYS A 154 -21.46 -4.77 13.53
N SER A 155 -22.27 -4.40 12.55
CA SER A 155 -22.68 -3.04 12.24
C SER A 155 -23.04 -2.27 13.52
N ASP A 156 -22.44 -1.10 13.73
CA ASP A 156 -23.15 0.01 14.33
C ASP A 156 -22.60 1.36 13.86
N THR A 157 -23.56 2.20 13.50
CA THR A 157 -23.49 3.43 12.72
C THR A 157 -22.80 4.59 13.45
N LYS A 158 -21.73 5.11 12.83
CA LYS A 158 -21.45 6.55 12.64
C LYS A 158 -20.33 6.71 11.61
N LEU A 159 -20.66 6.35 10.37
CA LEU A 159 -19.83 6.61 9.20
C LEU A 159 -19.87 8.12 8.90
N LEU A 160 -18.76 8.81 9.14
CA LEU A 160 -18.45 10.03 8.39
C LEU A 160 -18.32 9.60 6.93
N LYS A 161 -19.40 9.76 6.17
CA LYS A 161 -19.41 9.61 4.71
C LYS A 161 -18.48 10.66 4.12
N TRP A 162 -17.27 10.25 3.72
CA TRP A 162 -16.54 10.91 2.65
C TRP A 162 -16.66 10.00 1.44
N GLY A 163 -17.80 10.11 0.75
CA GLY A 163 -18.02 9.42 -0.51
C GLY A 163 -17.47 10.28 -1.63
N CYS A 164 -16.48 9.77 -2.36
CA CYS A 164 -16.14 10.31 -3.67
C CYS A 164 -17.37 10.16 -4.59
N ALA A 165 -17.86 11.29 -5.10
CA ALA A 165 -18.87 11.29 -6.15
C ALA A 165 -18.19 10.85 -7.46
N ASN A 166 -18.60 9.69 -7.97
CA ASN A 166 -18.26 9.22 -9.29
C ASN A 166 -18.64 10.25 -10.36
N THR A 167 -17.65 10.76 -11.10
CA THR A 167 -17.86 11.07 -12.52
C THR A 167 -16.68 10.49 -13.31
N SER A 168 -16.96 9.40 -14.01
CA SER A 168 -16.09 8.85 -15.04
C SER A 168 -16.20 9.71 -16.31
N PRO A 169 -15.08 9.99 -16.98
CA PRO A 169 -15.08 10.08 -18.42
C PRO A 169 -14.34 8.88 -19.02
N ALA A 170 -15.02 8.26 -19.98
CA ALA A 170 -14.54 7.14 -20.77
C ALA A 170 -13.17 7.41 -21.43
N ALA A 171 -12.31 6.40 -21.41
CA ALA A 171 -11.05 6.38 -22.16
C ALA A 171 -11.32 6.47 -23.68
N PRO A 172 -10.58 7.30 -24.44
CA PRO A 172 -10.66 7.30 -25.89
C PRO A 172 -9.98 6.06 -26.49
N ARG A 173 -10.78 5.25 -27.19
CA ARG A 173 -10.31 4.18 -28.10
C ARG A 173 -9.49 4.82 -29.22
N VAL A 174 -8.19 4.57 -29.24
CA VAL A 174 -7.36 4.82 -30.42
C VAL A 174 -7.64 3.69 -31.43
N GLN A 175 -8.53 3.94 -32.39
CA GLN A 175 -8.59 3.13 -33.60
C GLN A 175 -7.62 3.71 -34.62
N ALA A 176 -6.61 2.89 -34.96
CA ALA A 176 -5.80 3.07 -36.14
C ALA A 176 -6.68 2.96 -37.40
N LEU A 177 -6.60 3.96 -38.27
CA LEU A 177 -7.07 3.86 -39.66
C LEU A 177 -5.88 4.16 -40.57
N LEU A 178 -5.30 3.08 -41.09
CA LEU A 178 -4.36 3.04 -42.19
C LEU A 178 -5.13 2.54 -43.43
N LEU A 179 -4.86 3.14 -44.60
CA LEU A 179 -5.34 2.78 -45.95
C LEU A 179 -6.84 3.06 -46.24
N GLU A 180 -7.25 3.67 -47.36
CA GLU A 180 -6.83 3.41 -48.74
C GLU A 180 -6.84 4.62 -49.68
N ARG A 181 -6.08 4.43 -50.77
CA ARG A 181 -5.99 5.18 -52.03
C ARG A 181 -7.36 5.48 -52.69
N LYS A 182 -7.50 6.67 -53.27
CA LYS A 182 -7.53 6.90 -54.73
C LYS A 182 -7.49 8.39 -55.05
#